data_AF-A0A7C4LB61-F1
#
_entry.id   AF-A0A7C4LB61-F1
#
_cell.length_a   1.000
_cell.length_b   1.000
_cell.length_c   1.000
_cell.angle_alpha   90.00
_cell.angle_beta   90.00
_cell.angle_gamma   90.00
#
_symmetry.space_group_name_H-M   'P 1'
#
loop_
_entity.id
_entity.type
_entity.pdbx_description
1 polymer ?
#
loop_
_entity_poly.entity_id
_entity_poly.type
_entity_poly.pdbx_seq_one_letter_code
_entity_poly.pdbx_strand_id
1 'polypeptide(L)'
;MAKAARAPTAPILSITLAVSSGGINMFKNYRLPLILGLLLTTLLFYTLSKTPKLNSSSPEDGALGVDLNSDITLTFNKALNPQKFEIKSTPLETFHVTSEGNTITLTHDKSFYQNTTYNLEFYYNRQKVGRLSFTTQKSESNPRDLQIIEDEMQRDYPLREKTPYSRPTFQVVYIAPLTLQIELYEKNLNQAAIAQEVSAWMSHHQVDPTTHKLVFKEPTPPSPTTYR
;
A
#
# COMPACT_ATOMS: atom_id res chain seq x y z
N MET A 1 46.73 3.32 -32.46
CA MET A 1 45.95 3.05 -33.68
C MET A 1 44.53 2.71 -33.26
N ALA A 2 43.59 3.66 -33.34
CA ALA A 2 42.19 3.45 -32.96
C ALA A 2 41.37 3.03 -34.19
N LYS A 3 40.65 1.90 -34.08
CA LYS A 3 39.80 1.34 -35.13
C LYS A 3 38.36 1.77 -34.86
N ALA A 4 37.82 2.65 -35.71
CA ALA A 4 36.44 3.12 -35.60
C ALA A 4 35.44 1.99 -35.93
N ALA A 5 34.50 1.72 -35.01
CA ALA A 5 33.40 0.79 -35.22
C ALA A 5 32.26 1.48 -35.98
N ARG A 6 31.79 0.85 -37.07
CA ARG A 6 30.73 1.34 -37.96
C ARG A 6 29.37 0.90 -37.42
N ALA A 7 28.40 1.81 -37.35
CA ALA A 7 27.04 1.54 -36.90
C ALA A 7 26.28 0.60 -37.85
N PRO A 8 25.32 -0.22 -37.36
CA PRO A 8 24.53 -1.11 -38.19
C PRO A 8 23.48 -0.32 -38.99
N THR A 9 23.55 -0.43 -40.31
CA THR A 9 22.54 0.08 -41.26
C THR A 9 21.28 -0.79 -41.22
N ALA A 10 20.14 -0.22 -40.86
CA ALA A 10 18.84 -0.85 -41.00
C ALA A 10 18.49 -1.03 -42.49
N PRO A 11 17.83 -2.14 -42.90
CA PRO A 11 17.43 -2.34 -44.28
C PRO A 11 16.31 -1.36 -44.65
N ILE A 12 16.52 -0.59 -45.72
CA ILE A 12 15.49 0.24 -46.34
C ILE A 12 14.60 -0.70 -47.16
N LEU A 13 13.34 -0.85 -46.76
CA LEU A 13 12.36 -1.62 -47.50
C LEU A 13 11.88 -0.80 -48.71
N SER A 14 12.54 -0.97 -49.85
CA SER A 14 12.13 -0.35 -51.11
C SER A 14 10.92 -1.10 -51.70
N ILE A 15 9.73 -0.54 -51.60
CA ILE A 15 8.54 -1.07 -52.29
C ILE A 15 8.49 -0.44 -53.69
N THR A 16 8.97 -1.17 -54.70
CA THR A 16 8.81 -0.77 -56.12
C THR A 16 7.43 -1.20 -56.61
N LEU A 17 6.52 -0.23 -56.80
CA LEU A 17 5.22 -0.45 -57.44
C LEU A 17 5.38 -0.29 -58.97
N ALA A 18 5.51 -1.40 -59.69
CA ALA A 18 5.38 -1.39 -61.14
C ALA A 18 3.90 -1.26 -61.52
N VAL A 19 3.51 -0.12 -62.10
CA VAL A 19 2.17 0.09 -62.66
C VAL A 19 2.25 -0.08 -64.17
N SER A 20 1.78 -1.22 -64.66
CA SER A 20 1.58 -1.47 -66.10
C SER A 20 0.51 -0.51 -66.65
N SER A 21 0.87 0.32 -67.62
CA SER A 21 -0.06 1.24 -68.28
C SER A 21 -0.87 0.51 -69.36
N GLY A 22 -1.87 -0.25 -68.93
CA GLY A 22 -2.95 -0.79 -69.77
C GLY A 22 -4.29 -0.32 -69.21
N GLY A 23 -5.10 0.33 -70.03
CA GLY A 23 -6.18 1.23 -69.60
C GLY A 23 -7.24 0.65 -68.65
N ILE A 24 -7.52 1.42 -67.59
CA ILE A 24 -8.82 1.50 -66.90
C ILE A 24 -8.82 2.79 -66.06
N ASN A 25 -9.53 3.81 -66.53
CA ASN A 25 -9.72 5.11 -65.85
C ASN A 25 -10.57 5.03 -64.56
N MET A 26 -10.76 3.84 -63.97
CA MET A 26 -11.60 3.64 -62.79
C MET A 26 -10.82 3.63 -61.47
N PHE A 27 -9.48 3.53 -61.50
CA PHE A 27 -8.65 3.43 -60.29
C PHE A 27 -8.00 4.75 -59.81
N LYS A 28 -8.10 5.85 -60.57
CA LYS A 28 -7.40 7.10 -60.21
C LYS A 28 -8.02 7.81 -58.99
N ASN A 29 -9.33 7.66 -58.77
CA ASN A 29 -10.08 8.36 -57.72
C ASN A 29 -10.13 7.61 -56.38
N TYR A 30 -9.70 6.34 -56.34
CA TYR A 30 -9.69 5.54 -55.10
C TYR A 30 -8.32 5.48 -54.42
N ARG A 31 -7.24 5.92 -55.07
CA ARG A 31 -5.89 5.89 -54.47
C ARG A 31 -5.79 6.83 -53.27
N LEU A 32 -6.33 8.04 -53.39
CA LEU A 32 -6.32 9.02 -52.29
C LEU A 32 -7.19 8.58 -51.09
N PRO A 33 -8.46 8.17 -51.24
CA PRO A 33 -9.25 7.69 -50.11
C PRO A 33 -8.73 6.37 -49.53
N LEU A 34 -8.11 5.48 -50.33
CA LEU A 34 -7.45 4.27 -49.82
C LEU A 34 -6.21 4.60 -48.99
N ILE A 35 -5.35 5.50 -49.46
CA ILE A 35 -4.17 5.97 -48.72
C ILE A 35 -4.61 6.68 -47.44
N LEU A 36 -5.64 7.54 -47.50
CA LEU A 36 -6.16 8.25 -46.34
C LEU A 36 -6.79 7.28 -45.33
N GLY A 37 -7.50 6.25 -45.80
CA GLY A 37 -8.03 5.18 -44.95
C GLY A 37 -6.92 4.36 -44.29
N LEU A 38 -5.85 4.04 -45.02
CA LEU A 38 -4.70 3.30 -44.47
C LEU A 38 -3.88 4.17 -43.49
N LEU A 39 -3.75 5.46 -43.76
CA LEU A 39 -3.11 6.42 -42.85
C LEU A 39 -3.95 6.64 -41.58
N LEU A 40 -5.27 6.77 -41.71
CA LEU A 40 -6.18 6.94 -40.58
C LEU A 40 -6.20 5.69 -39.68
N THR A 41 -6.25 4.51 -40.29
CA THR A 41 -6.19 3.24 -39.54
C THR A 41 -4.85 3.06 -38.85
N THR A 42 -3.72 3.28 -39.53
CA THR A 42 -2.39 3.19 -38.91
C THR A 42 -2.20 4.22 -37.79
N LEU A 43 -2.68 5.45 -37.98
CA LEU A 43 -2.66 6.48 -36.95
C LEU A 43 -3.54 6.10 -35.75
N LEU A 44 -4.74 5.55 -35.98
CA LEU A 44 -5.63 5.06 -34.93
C LEU A 44 -5.02 3.88 -34.16
N PHE A 45 -4.40 2.91 -34.84
CA PHE A 45 -3.67 1.81 -34.21
C PHE A 45 -2.46 2.32 -33.40
N TYR A 46 -1.75 3.32 -33.92
CA TYR A 46 -0.60 3.91 -33.25
C TYR A 46 -1.00 4.71 -32.00
N THR A 47 -2.13 5.41 -32.01
CA THR A 47 -2.62 6.14 -30.83
C THR A 47 -3.20 5.20 -29.77
N LEU A 48 -3.97 4.18 -30.19
CA LEU A 48 -4.52 3.16 -29.28
C LEU A 48 -3.44 2.33 -28.59
N SER A 49 -2.34 2.01 -29.29
CA SER A 49 -1.21 1.29 -28.68
C SER A 49 -0.42 2.13 -27.66
N LYS A 50 -0.54 3.46 -27.70
CA LYS A 50 0.16 4.34 -26.74
C LYS A 50 -0.55 4.47 -25.40
N THR A 51 -1.88 4.43 -25.40
CA THR A 51 -2.68 4.57 -24.18
C THR A 51 -2.67 3.27 -23.37
N PRO A 52 -2.28 3.30 -22.09
CA PRO A 52 -2.40 2.14 -21.24
C PRO A 52 -3.84 1.65 -21.12
N LYS A 53 -4.02 0.34 -21.19
CA LYS A 53 -5.29 -0.33 -20.98
C LYS A 53 -5.07 -1.56 -20.10
N LEU A 54 -5.90 -1.71 -19.07
CA LEU A 54 -5.95 -2.93 -18.28
C LEU A 54 -6.49 -4.07 -19.16
N ASN A 55 -5.71 -5.14 -19.30
CA ASN A 55 -6.08 -6.34 -20.07
C ASN A 55 -6.73 -7.40 -19.17
N SER A 56 -6.17 -7.62 -17.98
CA SER A 56 -6.66 -8.62 -17.03
C SER A 56 -6.23 -8.26 -15.60
N SER A 57 -6.88 -8.89 -14.62
CA SER A 57 -6.55 -8.76 -13.20
C SER A 57 -6.71 -10.10 -12.48
N SER A 58 -5.98 -10.27 -11.39
CA SER A 58 -6.27 -11.26 -10.35
C SER A 58 -6.33 -10.52 -9.01
N PRO A 59 -7.46 -10.56 -8.28
CA PRO A 59 -8.71 -11.24 -8.65
C PRO A 59 -9.35 -10.71 -9.93
N GLU A 60 -10.17 -11.53 -10.58
CA GLU A 60 -10.94 -11.14 -11.76
C GLU A 60 -12.01 -10.08 -11.40
N ASP A 61 -12.41 -9.23 -12.36
CA ASP A 61 -13.49 -8.26 -12.14
C ASP A 61 -14.81 -8.97 -11.81
N GLY A 62 -15.38 -8.62 -10.67
CA GLY A 62 -16.57 -9.25 -10.10
C GLY A 62 -16.31 -10.51 -9.27
N ALA A 63 -15.05 -10.87 -8.99
CA ALA A 63 -14.74 -12.06 -8.19
C ALA A 63 -15.37 -11.99 -6.80
N LEU A 64 -15.79 -13.16 -6.30
CA LEU A 64 -16.36 -13.33 -4.96
C LEU A 64 -15.45 -14.26 -4.14
N GLY A 65 -15.49 -14.12 -2.81
CA GLY A 65 -14.72 -14.99 -1.93
C GLY A 65 -13.21 -14.77 -2.03
N VAL A 66 -12.78 -13.57 -2.41
CA VAL A 66 -11.35 -13.23 -2.50
C VAL A 66 -10.71 -13.31 -1.10
N ASP A 67 -9.53 -13.93 -1.02
CA ASP A 67 -8.80 -14.06 0.24
C ASP A 67 -8.44 -12.69 0.83
N LEU A 68 -8.47 -12.59 2.16
CA LEU A 68 -8.28 -11.31 2.86
C LEU A 68 -6.84 -10.78 2.76
N ASN A 69 -5.88 -11.65 2.46
CA ASN A 69 -4.46 -11.32 2.36
C ASN A 69 -3.92 -11.44 0.93
N SER A 70 -4.77 -11.73 -0.06
CA SER A 70 -4.30 -11.85 -1.43
C SER A 70 -3.82 -10.51 -1.97
N ASP A 71 -2.70 -10.54 -2.67
CA ASP A 71 -2.26 -9.43 -3.51
C ASP A 71 -3.18 -9.26 -4.73
N ILE A 72 -3.17 -8.05 -5.30
CA ILE A 72 -3.86 -7.76 -6.56
C ILE A 72 -2.83 -7.62 -7.66
N THR A 73 -2.95 -8.40 -8.72
CA THR A 73 -2.11 -8.27 -9.92
C THR A 73 -2.94 -7.73 -11.09
N LEU A 74 -2.35 -6.81 -11.84
CA LEU A 74 -2.98 -6.10 -12.94
C LEU A 74 -2.06 -6.17 -14.17
N THR A 75 -2.51 -6.82 -15.24
CA THR A 75 -1.74 -6.90 -16.49
C THR A 75 -2.26 -5.87 -17.48
N PHE A 76 -1.38 -4.98 -17.92
CA PHE A 76 -1.68 -3.96 -18.91
C PHE A 76 -1.19 -4.36 -20.31
N ASN A 77 -1.64 -3.64 -21.33
CA ASN A 77 -1.14 -3.78 -22.70
C ASN A 77 0.33 -3.32 -22.89
N LYS A 78 0.92 -2.65 -21.89
CA LYS A 78 2.30 -2.16 -21.88
C LYS A 78 2.80 -1.92 -20.46
N ALA A 79 4.10 -1.85 -20.30
CA ALA A 79 4.75 -1.47 -19.06
C ALA A 79 4.37 -0.05 -18.61
N LEU A 80 4.13 0.11 -17.30
CA LEU A 80 3.80 1.37 -16.66
C LEU A 80 4.85 1.72 -15.61
N ASN A 81 5.18 3.01 -15.49
CA ASN A 81 5.98 3.49 -14.37
C ASN A 81 5.09 3.59 -13.11
N PRO A 82 5.40 2.88 -12.01
CA PRO A 82 4.58 2.87 -10.80
C PRO A 82 4.46 4.25 -10.14
N GLN A 83 5.45 5.14 -10.29
CA GLN A 83 5.40 6.51 -9.74
C GLN A 83 4.32 7.39 -10.38
N LYS A 84 3.81 6.98 -11.55
CA LYS A 84 2.76 7.69 -12.31
C LYS A 84 1.41 6.99 -12.22
N PHE A 85 1.36 5.89 -11.46
CA PHE A 85 0.18 5.07 -11.28
C PHE A 85 -0.51 5.50 -9.99
N GLU A 86 -1.79 5.81 -10.09
CA GLU A 86 -2.62 6.27 -8.98
C GLU A 86 -3.81 5.33 -8.84
N ILE A 87 -4.18 5.02 -7.59
CA ILE A 87 -5.27 4.11 -7.26
C ILE A 87 -6.27 4.88 -6.42
N LYS A 88 -7.54 4.80 -6.79
CA LYS A 88 -8.65 5.18 -5.92
C LYS A 88 -9.36 3.92 -5.48
N SER A 89 -9.54 3.76 -4.18
CA SER A 89 -10.14 2.57 -3.59
C SER A 89 -11.38 2.94 -2.77
N THR A 90 -12.37 2.07 -2.80
CA THR A 90 -13.54 2.13 -1.92
C THR A 90 -13.88 0.71 -1.47
N PRO A 91 -13.73 0.36 -0.17
CA PRO A 91 -13.19 1.18 0.93
C PRO A 91 -11.79 1.76 0.66
N LEU A 92 -11.45 2.83 1.39
CA LEU A 92 -10.13 3.45 1.29
C LEU A 92 -9.07 2.48 1.81
N GLU A 93 -8.06 2.25 1.00
CA GLU A 93 -6.90 1.39 1.30
C GLU A 93 -5.60 2.03 0.82
N THR A 94 -4.53 1.71 1.53
CA THR A 94 -3.16 2.04 1.14
C THR A 94 -2.52 0.81 0.52
N PHE A 95 -2.04 0.94 -0.72
CA PHE A 95 -1.36 -0.13 -1.44
C PHE A 95 0.10 0.21 -1.68
N HIS A 96 0.97 -0.79 -1.56
CA HIS A 96 2.32 -0.72 -2.10
C HIS A 96 2.31 -1.20 -3.53
N VAL A 97 2.83 -0.35 -4.44
CA VAL A 97 2.77 -0.59 -5.87
C VAL A 97 4.14 -1.00 -6.39
N THR A 98 4.22 -2.18 -6.98
CA THR A 98 5.40 -2.67 -7.70
C THR A 98 5.06 -2.96 -9.16
N SER A 99 6.07 -2.96 -10.02
CA SER A 99 5.89 -3.18 -11.46
C SER A 99 6.96 -4.11 -12.02
N GLU A 100 6.54 -5.11 -12.79
CA GLU A 100 7.42 -5.99 -13.55
C GLU A 100 6.86 -6.20 -14.95
N GLY A 101 7.61 -5.76 -15.97
CA GLY A 101 7.13 -5.78 -17.36
C GLY A 101 5.81 -5.02 -17.50
N ASN A 102 4.77 -5.71 -17.96
CA ASN A 102 3.43 -5.16 -18.14
C ASN A 102 2.51 -5.35 -16.93
N THR A 103 3.03 -5.89 -15.83
CA THR A 103 2.23 -6.24 -14.64
C THR A 103 2.50 -5.24 -13.52
N ILE A 104 1.44 -4.74 -12.92
CA ILE A 104 1.45 -4.02 -11.65
C ILE A 104 0.96 -4.97 -10.55
N THR A 105 1.70 -5.05 -9.45
CA THR A 105 1.28 -5.80 -8.26
C THR A 105 1.03 -4.82 -7.13
N LEU A 106 -0.14 -4.96 -6.50
CA LEU A 106 -0.58 -4.19 -5.34
C LEU A 106 -0.56 -5.11 -4.12
N THR A 107 0.31 -4.79 -3.18
CA THR A 107 0.31 -5.44 -1.86
C THR A 107 -0.25 -4.47 -0.82
N HIS A 108 -0.65 -4.98 0.34
CA HIS A 108 -1.25 -4.20 1.43
C HIS A 108 -0.75 -4.71 2.77
N ASP A 109 -0.61 -3.81 3.74
CA ASP A 109 -0.08 -4.15 5.08
C ASP A 109 -1.17 -4.70 6.02
N LYS A 110 -2.44 -4.40 5.72
CA LYS A 110 -3.60 -4.76 6.52
C LYS A 110 -4.54 -5.61 5.70
N SER A 111 -4.98 -6.72 6.27
CA SER A 111 -5.97 -7.60 5.65
C SER A 111 -7.20 -6.79 5.18
N PHE A 112 -7.76 -7.17 4.04
CA PHE A 112 -9.02 -6.58 3.60
C PHE A 112 -10.14 -6.81 4.61
N TYR A 113 -11.11 -5.89 4.66
CA TYR A 113 -12.35 -6.13 5.37
C TYR A 113 -13.05 -7.35 4.76
N GLN A 114 -13.53 -8.25 5.60
CA GLN A 114 -14.27 -9.43 5.19
C GLN A 114 -15.66 -9.10 4.63
N ASN A 115 -16.20 -9.97 3.79
CA ASN A 115 -17.53 -9.82 3.17
C ASN A 115 -17.79 -8.39 2.65
N THR A 116 -16.77 -7.78 2.06
CA THR A 116 -16.78 -6.38 1.65
C THR A 116 -16.44 -6.29 0.18
N THR A 117 -17.26 -5.54 -0.56
CA THR A 117 -17.00 -5.24 -1.97
C THR A 117 -16.03 -4.06 -2.08
N TYR A 118 -14.87 -4.34 -2.66
CA TYR A 118 -13.87 -3.36 -3.03
C TYR A 118 -14.10 -2.88 -4.45
N ASN A 119 -14.04 -1.58 -4.65
CA ASN A 119 -14.08 -0.94 -5.96
C ASN A 119 -12.82 -0.10 -6.13
N LEU A 120 -11.99 -0.48 -7.09
CA LEU A 120 -10.73 0.16 -7.41
C LEU A 120 -10.82 0.83 -8.78
N GLU A 121 -10.32 2.06 -8.87
CA GLU A 121 -10.11 2.77 -10.13
C GLU A 121 -8.63 3.06 -10.30
N PHE A 122 -8.11 2.75 -11.49
CA PHE A 122 -6.70 2.89 -11.80
C PHE A 122 -6.48 4.05 -12.75
N TYR A 123 -5.50 4.89 -12.44
CA TYR A 123 -5.13 6.05 -13.24
C TYR A 123 -3.65 6.01 -13.58
N TYR A 124 -3.30 6.47 -14.77
CA TYR A 124 -1.91 6.67 -15.20
C TYR A 124 -1.77 8.05 -15.82
N ASN A 125 -0.84 8.88 -15.33
CA ASN A 125 -0.76 10.30 -15.69
C ASN A 125 -2.13 11.00 -15.61
N ARG A 126 -2.90 10.74 -14.54
CA ARG A 126 -4.25 11.28 -14.30
C ARG A 126 -5.35 10.84 -15.28
N GLN A 127 -5.04 9.96 -16.24
CA GLN A 127 -6.05 9.35 -17.11
C GLN A 127 -6.49 8.01 -16.54
N LYS A 128 -7.79 7.74 -16.51
CA LYS A 128 -8.31 6.43 -16.08
C LYS A 128 -7.91 5.35 -17.08
N VAL A 129 -7.31 4.26 -16.60
CA VAL A 129 -6.76 3.16 -17.41
C VAL A 129 -7.36 1.79 -17.08
N GLY A 130 -8.14 1.70 -16.00
CA GLY A 130 -8.85 0.48 -15.62
C GLY A 130 -9.74 0.67 -14.41
N ARG A 131 -10.50 -0.37 -14.08
CA ARG A 131 -11.21 -0.56 -12.83
C ARG A 131 -11.17 -2.02 -12.43
N LEU A 132 -11.36 -2.30 -11.15
CA LEU A 132 -11.53 -3.65 -10.62
C LEU A 132 -12.53 -3.61 -9.47
N SER A 133 -13.54 -4.48 -9.51
CA SER A 133 -14.44 -4.74 -8.39
C SER A 133 -14.29 -6.18 -7.93
N PHE A 134 -14.27 -6.43 -6.62
CA PHE A 134 -14.28 -7.79 -6.08
C PHE A 134 -14.86 -7.80 -4.67
N THR A 135 -15.36 -8.95 -4.23
CA THR A 135 -15.90 -9.13 -2.87
C THR A 135 -15.07 -10.17 -2.12
N THR A 136 -14.62 -9.79 -0.94
CA THR A 136 -13.80 -10.65 -0.08
C THR A 136 -14.60 -11.76 0.59
N GLN A 137 -13.91 -12.82 0.99
CA GLN A 137 -14.51 -13.92 1.73
C GLN A 137 -15.05 -13.47 3.09
N LYS A 138 -16.04 -14.20 3.57
CA LYS A 138 -16.46 -14.10 4.97
C LYS A 138 -15.48 -14.88 5.82
N SER A 139 -15.01 -14.30 6.92
CA SER A 139 -14.25 -14.98 7.96
C SER A 139 -15.03 -14.92 9.28
N GLU A 140 -14.76 -15.84 10.19
CA GLU A 140 -15.29 -15.77 11.55
C GLU A 140 -14.39 -14.93 12.45
N SER A 141 -13.09 -14.88 12.17
CA SER A 141 -12.05 -14.31 13.05
C SER A 141 -11.67 -12.85 12.75
N ASN A 142 -12.37 -12.16 11.83
CA ASN A 142 -12.09 -10.81 11.31
C ASN A 142 -10.62 -10.34 11.54
N PRO A 143 -9.65 -10.84 10.75
CA PRO A 143 -8.24 -10.59 11.00
C PRO A 143 -7.85 -9.11 10.94
N ARG A 144 -8.60 -8.29 10.20
CA ARG A 144 -8.36 -6.84 10.14
C ARG A 144 -8.66 -6.16 11.47
N ASP A 145 -9.73 -6.55 12.16
CA ASP A 145 -10.05 -5.98 13.48
C ASP A 145 -8.93 -6.29 14.49
N LEU A 146 -8.40 -7.51 14.45
CA LEU A 146 -7.27 -7.92 15.29
C LEU A 146 -6.01 -7.09 14.99
N GLN A 147 -5.72 -6.84 13.72
CA GLN A 147 -4.58 -6.00 13.30
C GLN A 147 -4.76 -4.52 13.68
N ILE A 148 -6.01 -4.01 13.71
CA ILE A 148 -6.30 -2.65 14.17
C ILE A 148 -6.09 -2.56 15.67
N ILE A 149 -6.63 -3.52 16.44
CA ILE A 149 -6.44 -3.60 17.88
C ILE A 149 -4.96 -3.67 18.21
N GLU A 150 -4.18 -4.51 17.51
CA GLU A 150 -2.76 -4.63 17.76
C GLU A 150 -2.02 -3.31 17.51
N ASP A 151 -2.31 -2.60 16.41
CA ASP A 151 -1.72 -1.27 16.15
C ASP A 151 -2.07 -0.26 17.25
N GLU A 152 -3.33 -0.24 17.68
CA GLU A 152 -3.77 0.62 18.78
C GLU A 152 -3.04 0.26 20.07
N MET A 153 -2.89 -1.03 20.36
CA MET A 153 -2.17 -1.50 21.53
C MET A 153 -0.69 -1.12 21.49
N GLN A 154 -0.02 -1.29 20.36
CA GLN A 154 1.39 -0.93 20.19
C GLN A 154 1.59 0.59 20.28
N ARG A 155 0.69 1.37 19.67
CA ARG A 155 0.73 2.84 19.70
C ARG A 155 0.47 3.38 21.10
N ASP A 156 -0.56 2.90 21.77
CA ASP A 156 -1.07 3.50 23.01
C ASP A 156 -0.45 2.86 24.26
N TYR A 157 0.07 1.64 24.15
CA TYR A 157 0.66 0.86 25.24
C TYR A 157 1.97 0.18 24.82
N PRO A 158 2.98 0.93 24.31
CA PRO A 158 4.21 0.36 23.76
C PRO A 158 5.04 -0.46 24.76
N LEU A 159 4.80 -0.31 26.06
CA LEU A 159 5.50 -1.05 27.12
C LEU A 159 4.65 -2.17 27.74
N ARG A 160 3.49 -2.52 27.14
CA ARG A 160 2.50 -3.44 27.75
C ARG A 160 3.13 -4.76 28.17
N GLU A 161 3.94 -5.36 27.31
CA GLU A 161 4.61 -6.64 27.59
C GLU A 161 5.74 -6.52 28.62
N LYS A 162 6.16 -5.30 28.96
CA LYS A 162 7.20 -4.99 29.94
C LYS A 162 6.62 -4.49 31.27
N THR A 163 5.31 -4.25 31.31
CA THR A 163 4.58 -3.89 32.53
C THR A 163 3.92 -5.13 33.19
N PRO A 164 3.98 -5.28 34.52
CA PRO A 164 4.54 -4.34 35.47
C PRO A 164 6.07 -4.33 35.48
N TYR A 165 6.67 -3.15 35.44
CA TYR A 165 8.09 -2.99 35.74
C TYR A 165 8.27 -2.88 37.25
N SER A 166 8.81 -3.94 37.86
CA SER A 166 8.84 -4.11 39.31
C SER A 166 10.23 -3.82 39.89
N ARG A 167 10.28 -3.00 40.94
CA ARG A 167 11.45 -2.69 41.75
C ARG A 167 11.16 -2.97 43.23
N PRO A 168 12.19 -3.03 44.10
CA PRO A 168 11.99 -3.26 45.52
C PRO A 168 11.07 -2.25 46.22
N THR A 169 11.03 -1.00 45.74
CA THR A 169 10.32 0.12 46.39
C THR A 169 9.13 0.66 45.59
N PHE A 170 8.95 0.21 44.34
CA PHE A 170 7.83 0.62 43.49
C PHE A 170 7.56 -0.36 42.35
N GLN A 171 6.40 -0.25 41.72
CA GLN A 171 6.12 -0.85 40.40
C GLN A 171 5.52 0.16 39.44
N VAL A 172 5.63 -0.10 38.14
CA VAL A 172 5.06 0.73 37.09
C VAL A 172 4.04 -0.05 36.27
N VAL A 173 2.82 0.47 36.16
CA VAL A 173 1.69 -0.15 35.43
C VAL A 173 1.01 0.87 34.53
N TYR A 174 0.34 0.42 33.48
CA TYR A 174 -0.56 1.28 32.71
C TYR A 174 -1.88 1.50 33.45
N ILE A 175 -2.36 2.74 33.46
CA ILE A 175 -3.71 3.09 33.93
C ILE A 175 -4.60 3.69 32.84
N ALA A 176 -3.99 4.17 31.75
CA ALA A 176 -4.65 4.69 30.55
C ALA A 176 -3.65 4.68 29.38
N PRO A 177 -4.10 4.89 28.11
CA PRO A 177 -3.22 5.11 26.97
C PRO A 177 -2.09 6.10 27.29
N LEU A 178 -0.85 5.70 26.99
CA LEU A 178 0.37 6.48 27.22
C LEU A 178 0.49 7.05 28.65
N THR A 179 -0.18 6.44 29.64
CA THR A 179 -0.18 6.91 31.03
C THR A 179 0.27 5.79 31.95
N LEU A 180 1.46 5.97 32.53
CA LEU A 180 2.06 5.05 33.47
C LEU A 180 1.82 5.55 34.90
N GLN A 181 1.30 4.66 35.75
CA GLN A 181 1.24 4.87 37.18
C GLN A 181 2.44 4.19 37.84
N ILE A 182 3.16 4.96 38.64
CA ILE A 182 4.25 4.51 39.50
C ILE A 182 3.65 4.32 40.89
N GLU A 183 3.42 3.07 41.27
CA GLU A 183 2.89 2.69 42.57
C GLU A 183 4.04 2.49 43.54
N LEU A 184 4.13 3.35 44.55
CA LEU A 184 5.17 3.33 45.57
C LEU A 184 4.76 2.38 46.71
N TYR A 185 5.72 1.61 47.23
CA TYR A 185 5.50 0.74 48.38
C TYR A 185 5.83 1.41 49.71
N GLU A 186 6.63 2.48 49.69
CA GLU A 186 7.07 3.25 50.85
C GLU A 186 6.78 4.75 50.67
N LYS A 187 6.69 5.48 51.79
CA LYS A 187 6.46 6.93 51.79
C LYS A 187 7.78 7.70 51.66
N ASN A 188 7.69 8.96 51.24
CA ASN A 188 8.81 9.92 51.18
C ASN A 188 9.99 9.48 50.29
N LEU A 189 9.70 8.63 49.29
CA LEU A 189 10.70 8.25 48.29
C LEU A 189 11.00 9.45 47.38
N ASN A 190 12.23 9.51 46.86
CA ASN A 190 12.62 10.54 45.91
C ASN A 190 11.96 10.30 44.55
N GLN A 191 10.77 10.84 44.36
CA GLN A 191 9.98 10.69 43.13
C GLN A 191 10.72 11.21 41.89
N ALA A 192 11.56 12.25 42.01
CA ALA A 192 12.33 12.76 40.88
C ALA A 192 13.39 11.76 40.41
N ALA A 193 14.10 11.11 41.34
CA ALA A 193 15.06 10.06 41.02
C ALA A 193 14.36 8.82 40.42
N ILE A 194 13.19 8.44 40.95
CA ILE A 194 12.38 7.35 40.40
C ILE A 194 11.90 7.69 38.99
N ALA A 195 11.42 8.91 38.75
CA ALA A 195 11.02 9.35 37.41
C ALA A 195 12.18 9.28 36.40
N GLN A 196 13.39 9.64 36.81
CA GLN A 196 14.60 9.50 35.97
C GLN A 196 14.90 8.02 35.68
N GLU A 197 14.79 7.15 36.67
CA GLU A 197 14.99 5.70 36.47
C GLU A 197 13.95 5.12 35.51
N VAL A 198 12.68 5.45 35.69
CA VAL A 198 11.59 5.00 34.81
C VAL A 198 11.81 5.54 33.39
N SER A 199 12.23 6.80 33.24
CA SER A 199 12.57 7.37 31.93
C SER A 199 13.72 6.62 31.26
N ALA A 200 14.77 6.27 32.00
CA ALA A 200 15.89 5.48 31.48
C ALA A 200 15.44 4.07 31.06
N TRP A 201 14.56 3.44 31.84
CA TRP A 201 13.96 2.15 31.50
C TRP A 201 13.13 2.22 30.20
N MET A 202 12.32 3.25 30.02
CA MET A 202 11.57 3.47 28.78
C MET A 202 12.50 3.63 27.57
N SER A 203 13.54 4.46 27.69
CA SER A 203 14.52 4.66 26.62
C SER A 203 15.30 3.40 26.29
N HIS A 204 15.63 2.56 27.27
CA HIS A 204 16.24 1.26 27.05
C HIS A 204 15.37 0.35 26.18
N HIS A 205 14.04 0.45 26.32
CA HIS A 205 13.06 -0.24 25.49
C HIS A 205 12.66 0.53 24.22
N GLN A 206 13.45 1.54 23.82
CA GLN A 206 13.22 2.35 22.61
C GLN A 206 11.89 3.12 22.62
N VAL A 207 11.37 3.40 23.82
CA VAL A 207 10.19 4.24 24.02
C VAL A 207 10.64 5.60 24.52
N ASP A 208 10.26 6.65 23.79
CA ASP A 208 10.56 8.03 24.18
C ASP A 208 9.81 8.39 25.47
N PRO A 209 10.52 8.69 26.58
CA PRO A 209 9.90 9.02 27.86
C PRO A 209 8.95 10.23 27.81
N THR A 210 9.17 11.14 26.87
CA THR A 210 8.36 12.37 26.73
C THR A 210 6.97 12.09 26.16
N THR A 211 6.75 10.91 25.60
CA THR A 211 5.45 10.50 25.04
C THR A 211 4.46 10.04 26.10
N HIS A 212 4.91 9.80 27.35
CA HIS A 212 4.06 9.29 28.42
C HIS A 212 3.82 10.31 29.53
N LYS A 213 2.63 10.23 30.13
CA LYS A 213 2.33 10.87 31.40
C LYS A 213 2.69 9.91 32.55
N LEU A 214 3.53 10.36 33.47
CA LEU A 214 3.85 9.64 34.71
C LEU A 214 2.96 10.14 35.86
N VAL A 215 2.33 9.21 36.57
CA VAL A 215 1.47 9.50 37.74
C VAL A 215 1.98 8.71 38.94
N PHE A 216 2.29 9.40 40.04
CA PHE A 216 2.69 8.72 41.28
C PHE A 216 1.47 8.36 42.12
N LYS A 217 1.45 7.14 42.66
CA LYS A 217 0.48 6.69 43.64
C LYS A 217 1.22 6.26 44.90
N GLU A 218 1.04 7.05 45.96
CA GLU A 218 1.57 6.75 47.30
C GLU A 218 0.92 5.50 47.90
N PRO A 219 1.61 4.76 48.78
CA PRO A 219 1.04 3.61 49.46
C PRO A 219 -0.15 4.03 50.33
N THR A 220 -1.29 3.34 50.15
CA THR A 220 -2.46 3.52 51.02
C THR A 220 -2.09 3.11 52.45
N PRO A 221 -2.44 3.93 53.48
CA PRO A 221 -2.28 3.51 54.86
C PRO A 221 -3.03 2.18 55.10
N PRO A 222 -2.50 1.25 55.91
CA PRO A 222 -3.28 0.09 56.31
C PRO A 222 -4.58 0.57 56.95
N SER A 223 -5.70 -0.07 56.59
CA SER A 223 -6.98 0.19 57.24
C SER A 223 -6.80 0.02 58.75
N PRO A 224 -7.29 0.95 59.59
CA PRO A 224 -7.17 0.80 61.04
C PRO A 224 -7.77 -0.54 61.44
N THR A 225 -6.92 -1.41 61.95
CA THR A 225 -7.33 -2.73 62.45
C THR A 225 -8.22 -2.47 63.65
N THR A 226 -9.53 -2.69 63.49
CA THR A 226 -10.46 -2.64 64.61
C THR A 226 -10.25 -3.88 65.46
N TYR A 227 -9.24 -3.85 66.35
CA TYR A 227 -9.18 -4.77 67.47
C TYR A 227 -10.30 -4.37 68.44
N ARG A 228 -11.39 -5.15 68.43
CA ARG A 228 -12.35 -5.22 69.53
C ARG A 228 -11.86 -6.20 70.58
#